data_AF-A0A9X2FE95-F1
#
_entry.id   AF-A0A9X2FE95-F1
#
_cell.length_a   1.000
_cell.length_b   1.000
_cell.length_c   1.000
_cell.angle_alpha   90.00
_cell.angle_beta   90.00
_cell.angle_gamma   90.00
#
_symmetry.space_group_name_H-M   'P 1'
#
loop_
_entity.id
_entity.type
_entity.pdbx_description
1 polymer ?
#
loop_
_entity_poly.entity_id
_entity_poly.type
_entity_poly.pdbx_seq_one_letter_code
_entity_poly.pdbx_strand_id
1 'polypeptide(L)'
;MKRTVGLIGVLTLVLAPGVGCSPAVRTPHLYNPGPASYQQYNAQNYDPYPLPDAGPPVDGARPLAFQTPRPQVERARQYTNQQGRTQFVAPAPQMYAPAQ
;
A
#
# COMPACT_ATOMS: atom_id res chain seq x y z
N MET A 1 -41.96 11.83 -19.52
CA MET A 1 -40.62 12.38 -19.21
C MET A 1 -39.93 11.68 -18.04
N LYS A 2 -40.55 11.51 -16.85
CA LYS A 2 -39.88 10.83 -15.71
C LYS A 2 -39.52 9.35 -15.96
N ARG A 3 -40.31 8.63 -16.76
CA ARG A 3 -40.12 7.20 -17.08
C ARG A 3 -38.93 6.94 -18.03
N THR A 4 -38.68 7.86 -18.97
CA THR A 4 -37.57 7.74 -19.93
C THR A 4 -36.23 8.06 -19.27
N VAL A 5 -36.19 8.99 -18.32
CA VAL A 5 -34.98 9.27 -17.51
C VAL A 5 -34.58 8.08 -16.64
N GLY A 6 -35.56 7.37 -16.05
CA GLY A 6 -35.29 6.16 -15.27
C GLY A 6 -34.71 5.02 -16.12
N LEU A 7 -35.24 4.80 -17.33
CA LEU A 7 -34.72 3.78 -18.25
C LEU A 7 -33.30 4.08 -18.74
N ILE A 8 -32.98 5.34 -19.03
CA ILE A 8 -31.63 5.75 -19.43
C ILE A 8 -30.64 5.54 -18.27
N GLY A 9 -31.04 5.88 -17.04
CA GLY A 9 -30.19 5.68 -15.85
C GLY A 9 -29.91 4.20 -15.53
N VAL A 10 -30.89 3.31 -15.73
CA VAL A 10 -30.68 1.86 -15.58
C VAL A 10 -29.79 1.31 -16.71
N LEU A 11 -29.98 1.78 -17.94
CA LEU A 11 -29.18 1.35 -19.08
C LEU A 11 -27.70 1.74 -18.91
N THR A 12 -27.40 2.96 -18.46
CA THR A 12 -26.02 3.39 -18.22
C THR A 12 -25.37 2.65 -17.05
N LEU A 13 -26.11 2.33 -15.98
CA LEU A 13 -25.59 1.54 -14.85
C LEU A 13 -25.22 0.10 -15.27
N VAL A 14 -26.00 -0.51 -16.15
CA VAL A 14 -25.77 -1.89 -16.63
C VAL A 14 -24.65 -1.96 -17.68
N LEU A 15 -24.47 -0.92 -18.51
CA LEU A 15 -23.42 -0.92 -19.55
C LEU A 15 -22.06 -0.38 -19.08
N ALA A 16 -21.98 0.31 -17.94
CA ALA A 16 -20.73 0.87 -17.41
C ALA A 16 -19.61 -0.13 -17.03
N PRO A 17 -19.84 -1.38 -16.55
CA PRO A 17 -18.75 -2.23 -16.09
C PRO A 17 -17.89 -2.81 -17.25
N GLY A 18 -18.31 -2.67 -18.51
CA GLY A 18 -17.60 -3.23 -19.66
C GLY A 18 -16.39 -2.42 -20.13
N VAL A 19 -16.27 -1.14 -19.78
CA VAL A 19 -15.22 -0.25 -20.31
C VAL A 19 -13.92 -0.22 -19.47
N GLY A 20 -13.82 -1.05 -18.41
CA GLY A 20 -12.66 -1.12 -17.52
C GLY A 20 -12.02 -2.51 -17.36
N CYS A 21 -12.66 -3.57 -17.85
CA CYS A 21 -12.10 -4.93 -17.82
C CYS A 21 -11.12 -5.12 -18.97
N SER A 22 -9.90 -4.60 -18.82
CA SER A 22 -8.80 -4.97 -19.71
C SER A 22 -8.19 -6.32 -19.26
N PRO A 23 -7.86 -7.24 -20.18
CA PRO A 23 -7.11 -8.45 -19.82
C PRO A 23 -5.71 -8.14 -19.26
N ALA A 24 -5.23 -6.90 -19.41
CA ALA A 24 -4.00 -6.42 -18.79
C ALA A 24 -4.13 -6.11 -17.29
N VAL A 25 -5.36 -5.92 -16.78
CA VAL A 25 -5.60 -5.62 -15.35
C VAL A 25 -5.70 -6.94 -14.59
N ARG A 26 -4.72 -7.21 -13.73
CA ARG A 26 -4.74 -8.37 -12.83
C ARG A 26 -5.59 -8.06 -11.59
N THR A 27 -6.54 -8.94 -11.28
CA THR A 27 -7.31 -8.86 -10.03
C THR A 27 -6.55 -9.55 -8.90
N PRO A 28 -6.55 -9.01 -7.68
CA PRO A 28 -5.92 -9.67 -6.54
C PRO A 28 -6.74 -10.90 -6.12
N HIS A 29 -6.06 -12.02 -5.85
CA HIS A 29 -6.70 -13.18 -5.23
C HIS A 29 -6.86 -12.93 -3.71
N LEU A 30 -8.04 -12.46 -3.31
CA LEU A 30 -8.31 -12.07 -1.92
C LEU A 30 -8.24 -13.24 -0.92
N TYR A 31 -8.65 -14.44 -1.32
CA TYR A 31 -8.73 -15.62 -0.44
C TYR A 31 -7.57 -16.60 -0.61
N ASN A 32 -6.81 -16.49 -1.70
CA ASN A 32 -5.63 -17.32 -1.96
C ASN A 32 -4.57 -16.50 -2.70
N PRO A 33 -3.85 -15.61 -2.00
CA PRO A 33 -2.87 -14.70 -2.59
C PRO A 33 -1.60 -15.42 -3.12
N GLY A 34 -1.54 -16.75 -3.04
CA GLY A 34 -0.39 -17.54 -3.42
C GLY A 34 0.70 -17.60 -2.33
N PRO A 35 1.82 -18.29 -2.62
CA PRO A 35 2.90 -18.49 -1.66
C PRO A 35 3.58 -17.16 -1.29
N ALA A 36 4.21 -17.12 -0.12
CA ALA A 36 4.90 -15.92 0.38
C ALA A 36 5.95 -15.37 -0.61
N SER A 37 6.67 -16.26 -1.31
CA SER A 37 7.66 -15.86 -2.32
C SER A 37 7.04 -15.10 -3.50
N TYR A 38 5.86 -15.50 -3.97
CA TYR A 38 5.13 -14.82 -5.03
C TYR A 38 4.70 -13.41 -4.59
N GLN A 39 4.19 -13.30 -3.37
CA GLN A 39 3.78 -12.01 -2.79
C GLN A 39 4.98 -11.09 -2.60
N GLN A 40 6.11 -11.61 -2.13
CA GLN A 40 7.35 -10.84 -1.99
C GLN A 40 7.88 -10.34 -3.34
N TYR A 41 7.87 -11.19 -4.36
CA TYR A 41 8.27 -10.79 -5.71
C TYR A 41 7.40 -9.64 -6.23
N ASN A 42 6.08 -9.73 -6.10
CA ASN A 42 5.18 -8.66 -6.52
C ASN A 42 5.40 -7.39 -5.69
N ALA A 43 5.56 -7.52 -4.36
CA ALA A 43 5.84 -6.38 -3.50
C ALA A 43 7.11 -5.64 -3.94
N GLN A 44 8.19 -6.35 -4.26
CA GLN A 44 9.45 -5.71 -4.68
C GLN A 44 9.35 -5.04 -6.06
N ASN A 45 8.62 -5.64 -7.01
CA ASN A 45 8.50 -5.09 -8.37
C ASN A 45 7.54 -3.90 -8.47
N TYR A 46 6.52 -3.85 -7.61
CA TYR A 46 5.46 -2.84 -7.67
C TYR A 46 5.50 -1.84 -6.50
N ASP A 47 6.48 -1.93 -5.59
CA ASP A 47 6.69 -0.93 -4.55
C ASP A 47 7.26 0.36 -5.18
N PRO A 48 6.60 1.52 -5.02
CA PRO A 48 7.14 2.81 -5.48
C PRO A 48 8.45 3.20 -4.78
N TYR A 49 8.77 2.56 -3.66
CA TYR A 49 10.00 2.74 -2.91
C TYR A 49 10.82 1.44 -2.94
N PRO A 50 11.71 1.25 -3.93
CA PRO A 50 12.51 0.03 -4.04
C PRO A 50 13.47 -0.12 -2.86
N LEU A 51 13.85 -1.37 -2.57
CA LEU A 51 14.82 -1.68 -1.52
C LEU A 51 16.16 -0.96 -1.78
N PRO A 52 16.96 -0.65 -0.73
CA PRO A 52 18.22 0.09 -0.88
C PRO A 52 19.25 -0.58 -1.80
N ASP A 53 19.14 -1.90 -1.96
CA ASP A 53 19.98 -2.76 -2.79
C ASP A 53 19.44 -2.96 -4.22
N ALA A 54 18.25 -2.44 -4.53
CA ALA A 54 17.59 -2.63 -5.82
C ALA A 54 17.81 -1.47 -6.82
N GLY A 55 18.39 -0.34 -6.40
CA GLY A 55 18.61 0.81 -7.28
C GLY A 55 19.36 1.96 -6.62
N PRO A 56 19.45 3.13 -7.28
CA PRO A 56 20.02 4.33 -6.69
C PRO A 56 19.30 4.69 -5.39
N PRO A 57 20.01 5.23 -4.39
CA PRO A 57 19.39 5.65 -3.13
C PRO A 57 18.30 6.68 -3.42
N VAL A 58 17.10 6.44 -2.87
CA VAL A 58 15.96 7.35 -2.96
C VAL A 58 15.76 8.01 -1.60
N ASP A 59 16.54 9.06 -1.36
CA ASP A 59 16.54 9.78 -0.08
C ASP A 59 15.29 10.66 0.05
N GLY A 60 14.65 10.63 1.23
CA GLY A 60 13.52 11.51 1.57
C GLY A 60 12.18 11.20 0.89
N ALA A 61 12.13 10.30 -0.11
CA ALA A 61 10.87 9.97 -0.78
C ALA A 61 9.99 9.03 0.06
N ARG A 62 10.58 8.14 0.86
CA ARG A 62 9.85 7.26 1.77
C ARG A 62 9.24 8.05 2.92
N PRO A 63 8.01 7.73 3.37
CA PRO A 63 7.46 8.32 4.59
C PRO A 63 8.40 8.09 5.78
N LEU A 64 8.43 9.02 6.73
CA LEU A 64 9.41 9.06 7.84
C LEU A 64 9.57 7.71 8.56
N ALA A 65 8.45 7.02 8.82
CA ALA A 65 8.43 5.71 9.49
C ALA A 65 9.09 4.56 8.69
N PHE A 66 9.39 4.76 7.41
CA PHE A 66 9.95 3.77 6.49
C PHE A 66 11.29 4.20 5.90
N GLN A 67 11.85 5.35 6.32
CA GLN A 67 13.18 5.81 5.86
C GLN A 67 14.28 4.84 6.27
N THR A 68 14.19 4.28 7.47
CA THR A 68 15.11 3.25 7.96
C THR A 68 14.49 1.87 7.71
N PRO A 69 15.01 1.07 6.75
CA PRO A 69 14.50 -0.26 6.49
C PRO A 69 14.74 -1.17 7.69
N ARG A 70 13.76 -2.02 8.01
CA ARG A 70 13.92 -3.00 9.09
C ARG A 70 15.02 -4.01 8.74
N PRO A 71 15.75 -4.53 9.76
CA PRO A 71 16.67 -5.64 9.58
C PRO A 71 16.00 -6.81 8.84
N GLN A 72 16.75 -7.51 7.99
CA GLN A 72 16.22 -8.60 7.15
C GLN A 72 15.49 -9.67 7.98
N VAL A 73 16.04 -10.01 9.16
CA VAL A 73 15.47 -11.00 10.08
C VAL A 73 14.11 -10.57 10.60
N GLU A 74 13.91 -9.28 10.88
CA GLU A 74 12.62 -8.77 11.32
C GLU A 74 11.62 -8.68 10.16
N ARG A 75 12.11 -8.36 8.96
CA ARG A 75 11.30 -8.24 7.75
C ARG A 75 10.73 -9.59 7.28
N ALA A 76 11.44 -10.68 7.56
CA ALA A 76 10.99 -12.04 7.29
C ALA A 76 9.87 -12.52 8.23
N ARG A 77 9.60 -11.80 9.33
CA ARG A 77 8.52 -12.15 10.25
C ARG A 77 7.20 -11.59 9.74
N GLN A 78 6.14 -12.37 9.91
CA GLN A 78 4.79 -11.90 9.59
C GLN A 78 4.44 -10.69 10.47
N TYR A 79 3.91 -9.64 9.84
CA TYR A 79 3.44 -8.46 10.55
C TYR A 79 2.22 -8.82 11.41
N THR A 80 2.27 -8.51 12.69
CA THR A 80 1.11 -8.67 13.59
C THR A 80 0.62 -7.28 14.00
N ASN A 81 -0.69 -7.12 14.21
CA ASN A 81 -1.26 -5.84 14.66
C ASN A 81 -0.65 -5.31 15.97
N GLN A 82 -0.03 -6.18 16.79
CA GLN A 82 0.72 -5.73 17.97
C GLN A 82 1.97 -4.94 17.60
N GLN A 83 2.67 -5.30 16.53
CA GLN A 83 3.93 -4.67 16.12
C GLN A 83 3.72 -3.22 15.65
N GLY A 84 2.57 -2.93 15.03
CA GLY A 84 2.24 -1.56 14.59
C GLY A 84 1.95 -0.59 15.72
N ARG A 85 1.38 -1.06 16.83
CA ARG A 85 1.09 -0.21 18.00
C ARG A 85 2.36 0.20 18.74
N THR A 86 3.38 -0.66 18.76
CA THR A 86 4.68 -0.36 19.39
C THR A 86 5.56 0.57 18.57
N GLN A 87 5.38 0.64 17.24
CA GLN A 87 6.19 1.53 16.40
C GLN A 87 5.72 2.99 16.47
N PHE A 88 4.45 3.25 16.80
CA PHE A 88 3.90 4.60 16.96
C PHE A 88 4.03 5.09 18.41
N VAL A 89 5.24 5.04 18.96
CA VAL A 89 5.54 5.79 20.18
C VAL A 89 5.97 7.17 19.71
N ALA A 90 5.06 8.16 19.80
CA ALA A 90 5.44 9.55 19.64
C ALA A 90 6.60 9.84 20.63
N PRO A 91 7.71 10.47 20.19
CA PRO A 91 8.76 10.86 21.11
C PRO A 91 8.14 11.70 22.21
N ALA A 92 8.52 11.44 23.47
CA ALA A 92 8.04 12.23 24.60
C ALA A 92 8.24 13.72 24.29
N PRO A 93 7.24 14.59 24.56
CA PRO A 93 7.34 16.00 24.29
C PRO A 93 8.64 16.54 24.89
N GLN A 94 9.54 17.02 24.03
CA GLN A 94 10.79 17.60 24.45
C GLN A 94 10.43 18.92 25.12
N MET A 95 10.57 19.00 26.46
CA MET A 95 10.48 20.27 27.15
C MET A 95 11.65 21.13 26.67
N TYR A 96 11.35 22.13 25.83
CA TYR A 96 12.32 23.07 25.32
C TYR A 96 12.91 23.82 26.52
N ALA A 97 14.18 23.53 26.86
CA ALA A 97 14.91 24.32 27.84
C ALA A 97 15.18 25.69 27.20
N PRO A 98 14.86 26.81 27.87
CA PRO A 98 15.18 28.13 27.32
C PRO A 98 16.71 28.25 27.17
N ALA A 99 17.15 28.71 26.00
CA ALA A 99 18.54 29.05 25.76
C ALA A 99 19.00 30.11 26.78
N GLN A 100 20.16 29.86 27.40
CA GLN A 100 20.82 30.81 28.31
C GLN A 100 21.55 31.89 27.54
#